data_AF-A0A6N2NHU8-F1
#
_entry.id   AF-A0A6N2NHU8-F1
#
_cell.length_a   1.000
_cell.length_b   1.000
_cell.length_c   1.000
_cell.angle_alpha   90.00
_cell.angle_beta   90.00
_cell.angle_gamma   90.00
#
_symmetry.space_group_name_H-M   'P 1'
#
loop_
_entity.id
_entity.type
_entity.pdbx_description
1 polymer ?
#
loop_
_entity_poly.entity_id
_entity_poly.type
_entity_poly.pdbx_seq_one_letter_code
_entity_poly.pdbx_strand_id
1 'polypeptide(L)'
;MAAAKITAVWRQNFQQEIFRLDTALFKFPLVSFDTEFPGFFRNTSMGATESTQYEDLKHNVDHSRLIQFGITVADVSGNIGGTWEFNFRFDLSRDLVVS
;
A
#
# COMPACT_ATOMS: atom_id res chain seq x y z
N MET A 1 14.62 -21.17 3.49
CA MET A 1 13.45 -20.41 3.96
C MET A 1 12.37 -20.52 2.90
N ALA A 2 11.21 -21.08 3.21
CA ALA A 2 10.09 -21.03 2.28
C ALA A 2 9.68 -19.56 2.13
N ALA A 3 9.47 -19.08 0.90
CA ALA A 3 8.95 -17.74 0.69
C ALA A 3 7.60 -17.62 1.41
N ALA A 4 7.44 -16.58 2.24
CA ALA A 4 6.17 -16.30 2.88
C ALA A 4 5.11 -16.12 1.76
N LYS A 5 4.02 -16.89 1.84
CA LYS A 5 2.97 -16.86 0.83
C LYS A 5 2.22 -15.52 0.92
N ILE A 6 2.22 -14.77 -0.18
CA ILE A 6 1.45 -13.53 -0.32
C ILE A 6 0.00 -13.88 -0.69
N THR A 7 -0.96 -13.29 0.02
CA THR A 7 -2.40 -13.46 -0.24
C THR A 7 -2.92 -12.29 -1.05
N ALA A 8 -3.21 -12.53 -2.33
CA ALA A 8 -3.83 -11.53 -3.19
C ALA A 8 -5.29 -11.27 -2.78
N VAL A 9 -5.59 -10.02 -2.46
CA VAL A 9 -6.92 -9.56 -2.05
C VAL A 9 -7.53 -8.73 -3.16
N TRP A 10 -8.64 -9.22 -3.69
CA TRP A 10 -9.47 -8.60 -4.71
C TRP A 10 -10.86 -8.33 -4.14
N ARG A 11 -11.72 -7.68 -4.93
CA ARG A 11 -13.10 -7.35 -4.52
C ARG A 11 -13.89 -8.57 -4.00
N GLN A 12 -13.68 -9.75 -4.57
CA GLN A 12 -14.47 -10.95 -4.25
C GLN A 12 -14.12 -11.56 -2.90
N ASN A 13 -12.87 -11.43 -2.44
CA ASN A 13 -12.40 -12.00 -1.16
C ASN A 13 -12.04 -10.94 -0.11
N PHE A 14 -12.20 -9.65 -0.40
CA PHE A 14 -11.86 -8.55 0.51
C PHE A 14 -12.40 -8.74 1.93
N GLN A 15 -13.69 -9.03 2.07
CA GLN A 15 -14.32 -9.21 3.38
C GLN A 15 -13.75 -10.39 4.17
N GLN A 16 -13.42 -11.48 3.47
CA GLN A 16 -12.82 -12.66 4.10
C GLN A 16 -11.40 -12.37 4.58
N GLU A 17 -10.59 -11.73 3.74
CA GLU A 17 -9.18 -11.50 4.05
C GLU A 17 -8.98 -10.37 5.05
N ILE A 18 -9.83 -9.34 5.07
CA ILE A 18 -9.73 -8.30 6.09
C ILE A 18 -10.07 -8.83 7.48
N PHE A 19 -11.01 -9.77 7.60
CA PHE A 19 -11.29 -10.47 8.85
C PHE A 19 -10.11 -11.35 9.31
N ARG A 20 -9.42 -12.00 8.36
CA ARG A 20 -8.21 -12.79 8.65
C ARG A 20 -7.06 -11.90 9.12
N LEU A 21 -6.85 -10.76 8.45
CA LEU A 21 -5.87 -9.75 8.85
C LEU A 21 -6.17 -9.22 10.26
N ASP A 22 -7.42 -8.82 10.53
CA ASP A 22 -7.86 -8.35 11.85
C ASP A 22 -7.59 -9.41 12.94
N THR A 23 -7.95 -10.67 12.67
CA THR A 23 -7.67 -11.78 13.58
C THR A 23 -6.17 -12.00 13.79
N ALA A 24 -5.34 -11.83 12.74
CA ALA A 24 -3.90 -11.99 12.82
C ALA A 24 -3.23 -10.91 13.67
N LEU A 25 -3.72 -9.66 13.62
CA LEU A 25 -3.16 -8.53 14.37
C LEU A 25 -3.17 -8.74 15.90
N PHE A 26 -4.07 -9.57 16.44
CA PHE A 26 -4.06 -9.94 17.87
C PHE A 26 -2.80 -10.70 18.29
N LYS A 27 -2.19 -11.49 17.38
CA LYS A 27 -0.98 -12.28 17.66
C LYS A 27 0.28 -11.67 17.05
N PHE A 28 0.12 -10.92 15.97
CA PHE A 28 1.19 -10.35 15.17
C PHE A 28 0.97 -8.83 15.02
N PRO A 29 1.24 -8.04 16.08
CA PRO A 29 0.86 -6.63 16.13
C PRO A 29 1.79 -5.68 15.36
N LEU A 30 2.95 -6.15 14.89
CA LEU A 30 3.86 -5.33 14.10
C LEU A 30 3.41 -5.33 12.65
N VAL A 31 3.22 -4.15 12.07
CA VAL A 31 2.75 -3.97 10.69
C VAL A 31 3.84 -3.33 9.85
N SER A 32 4.22 -4.00 8.77
CA SER A 32 4.95 -3.42 7.65
C SER A 32 3.96 -3.21 6.50
N PHE A 33 4.09 -2.11 5.78
CA PHE A 33 3.23 -1.81 4.64
C PHE A 33 4.00 -1.14 3.51
N ASP A 34 3.45 -1.27 2.31
CA ASP A 34 3.95 -0.61 1.11
C ASP A 34 2.79 -0.33 0.13
N THR A 35 2.98 0.61 -0.80
CA THR A 35 1.95 1.02 -1.77
C THR A 35 2.53 1.16 -3.16
N GLU A 36 1.77 0.73 -4.16
CA GLU A 36 2.07 0.99 -5.57
C GLU A 36 1.05 1.97 -6.15
N PHE A 37 1.55 2.97 -6.87
CA PHE A 37 0.77 4.06 -7.45
C PHE A 37 1.39 4.46 -8.80
N PRO A 38 0.69 5.21 -9.67
CA PRO A 38 1.13 5.44 -11.06
C PRO A 38 2.34 6.39 -11.22
N GLY A 39 3.14 6.59 -10.18
CA GLY A 39 4.28 7.51 -10.16
C GLY A 39 3.91 8.93 -9.75
N PHE A 40 4.76 9.88 -10.13
CA PHE A 40 4.66 11.29 -9.72
C PHE A 40 4.24 12.19 -10.89
N PHE A 41 3.28 13.07 -10.64
CA PHE A 41 2.86 14.13 -11.55
C PHE A 41 3.70 15.40 -11.40
N ARG A 42 4.16 15.67 -10.17
CA ARG A 42 5.11 16.73 -9.83
C ARG A 42 6.40 16.12 -9.29
N ASN A 43 7.52 16.55 -9.86
CA ASN A 43 8.84 16.18 -9.35
C ASN A 43 9.32 17.21 -8.34
N THR A 44 9.84 16.73 -7.23
CA THR A 44 10.46 17.58 -6.22
C THR A 44 11.92 17.83 -6.56
N SER A 45 12.33 19.09 -6.55
CA SER A 45 13.70 19.48 -6.88
C SER A 45 14.70 19.01 -5.81
N MET A 46 15.92 18.65 -6.23
CA MET A 46 17.00 18.36 -5.29
C MET A 46 17.31 19.60 -4.45
N GLY A 47 17.35 19.44 -3.12
CA GLY A 47 17.55 20.55 -2.18
C GLY A 47 16.28 21.34 -1.85
N ALA A 48 15.10 20.89 -2.29
CA ALA A 48 13.82 21.49 -1.89
C ALA A 48 13.68 21.49 -0.36
N THR A 49 13.06 22.54 0.18
CA THR A 49 12.72 22.62 1.60
C THR A 49 11.71 21.54 1.97
N GLU A 50 11.65 21.14 3.24
CA GLU A 50 10.67 20.15 3.72
C GLU A 50 9.22 20.55 3.39
N SER A 51 8.89 21.86 3.46
CA SER A 51 7.57 22.38 3.07
C SER A 51 7.27 22.08 1.61
N THR A 52 8.22 22.36 0.72
CA THR A 52 8.07 22.11 -0.73
C THR A 52 7.99 20.61 -1.02
N GLN A 53 8.80 19.79 -0.35
CA GLN A 53 8.74 18.32 -0.48
C GLN A 53 7.35 17.79 -0.09
N TYR A 54 6.80 18.29 1.01
CA TYR A 54 5.46 17.93 1.46
C TYR A 54 4.36 18.40 0.50
N GLU A 55 4.44 19.64 -0.01
CA GLU A 55 3.46 20.19 -0.95
C GLU A 55 3.42 19.39 -2.27
N ASP A 56 4.57 19.03 -2.82
CA ASP A 56 4.65 18.19 -4.02
C ASP A 56 4.16 16.77 -3.76
N LEU A 57 4.57 16.15 -2.65
CA LEU A 57 4.08 14.83 -2.25
C LEU A 57 2.56 14.85 -2.09
N LYS A 58 2.01 15.84 -1.38
CA LYS A 58 0.57 16.02 -1.20
C LYS A 58 -0.13 16.17 -2.54
N HIS A 59 0.40 16.98 -3.44
CA HIS A 59 -0.17 17.13 -4.78
C HIS A 59 -0.21 15.79 -5.53
N ASN A 60 0.89 15.03 -5.50
CA ASN A 60 0.94 13.71 -6.15
C ASN A 60 -0.06 12.73 -5.54
N VAL A 61 -0.16 12.68 -4.20
CA VAL A 61 -1.09 11.80 -3.48
C VAL A 61 -2.54 12.18 -3.77
N ASP A 62 -2.89 13.46 -3.72
CA ASP A 62 -4.27 13.94 -3.95
C ASP A 62 -4.78 13.62 -5.37
N HIS A 63 -3.87 13.53 -6.36
CA HIS A 63 -4.21 13.28 -7.77
C HIS A 63 -3.96 11.84 -8.21
N SER A 64 -3.42 10.98 -7.34
CA SER A 64 -3.15 9.58 -7.66
C SER A 64 -4.25 8.66 -7.16
N ARG A 65 -4.50 7.57 -7.90
CA ARG A 65 -5.22 6.41 -7.37
C ARG A 65 -4.23 5.29 -7.05
N LEU A 66 -4.40 4.65 -5.89
CA LEU A 66 -3.61 3.47 -5.54
C LEU A 66 -3.89 2.32 -6.50
N ILE A 67 -2.84 1.58 -6.84
CA ILE A 67 -2.89 0.35 -7.63
C ILE A 67 -2.87 -0.84 -6.67
N GLN A 68 -1.92 -0.85 -5.74
CA GLN A 68 -1.79 -1.89 -4.72
C GLN A 68 -1.48 -1.32 -3.34
N PHE A 69 -1.85 -2.07 -2.30
CA PHE A 69 -1.43 -1.84 -0.92
C PHE A 69 -1.02 -3.19 -0.30
N GLY A 70 0.26 -3.32 0.03
CA GLY A 70 0.81 -4.48 0.70
C GLY A 70 0.82 -4.30 2.21
N ILE A 71 0.38 -5.31 2.96
CA ILE A 71 0.52 -5.39 4.42
C ILE A 71 1.18 -6.71 4.79
N THR A 72 2.20 -6.67 5.64
CA THR A 72 2.74 -7.84 6.34
C THR A 72 2.63 -7.63 7.83
N VAL A 73 2.13 -8.64 8.54
CA VAL A 73 2.06 -8.63 10.01
C VAL A 73 3.09 -9.57 10.62
N ALA A 74 3.70 -9.17 11.74
CA ALA A 74 4.69 -9.95 12.46
C ALA A 74 4.57 -9.79 13.98
N ASP A 75 5.16 -10.72 14.72
CA ASP A 75 5.35 -10.60 16.17
C ASP A 75 6.67 -9.90 16.51
N VAL A 76 6.90 -9.62 17.79
CA VAL A 76 8.13 -8.95 18.27
C VAL A 76 9.40 -9.77 18.06
N SER A 77 9.30 -11.06 17.76
CA SER A 77 10.42 -11.94 17.42
C SER A 77 10.68 -11.98 15.90
N GLY A 78 9.88 -11.28 15.10
CA GLY A 78 10.00 -11.25 13.64
C GLY A 78 9.33 -12.42 12.94
N ASN A 79 8.54 -13.25 13.64
CA ASN A 79 7.77 -14.30 12.97
C ASN A 79 6.62 -13.67 12.19
N ILE A 80 6.50 -14.02 10.91
CA ILE A 80 5.47 -13.48 10.02
C ILE A 80 4.14 -14.20 10.25
N GLY A 81 3.10 -13.43 10.56
CA GLY A 81 1.72 -13.91 10.71
C GLY A 81 0.92 -13.94 9.41
N GLY A 82 1.40 -13.25 8.37
CA GLY A 82 0.81 -13.24 7.04
C GLY A 82 1.20 -12.00 6.24
N THR A 83 1.02 -12.10 4.92
CA THR A 83 1.18 -11.00 3.98
C THR A 83 -0.04 -10.93 3.06
N TRP A 84 -0.62 -9.74 2.92
CA TRP A 84 -1.77 -9.44 2.07
C TRP A 84 -1.40 -8.37 1.06
N GLU A 85 -1.82 -8.56 -0.18
CA GLU A 85 -1.67 -7.57 -1.25
C GLU A 85 -3.07 -7.18 -1.73
N PHE A 86 -3.52 -6.00 -1.32
CA PHE A 86 -4.79 -5.44 -1.73
C PHE A 86 -4.66 -4.83 -3.12
N ASN A 87 -5.39 -5.40 -4.07
CA ASN A 87 -5.39 -4.98 -5.45
C ASN A 87 -6.61 -4.10 -5.73
N PHE A 88 -6.38 -2.84 -6.03
CA PHE A 88 -7.44 -1.86 -6.29
C PHE A 88 -7.87 -1.90 -7.75
N ARG A 89 -9.09 -1.42 -8.00
CA ARG A 89 -9.52 -1.16 -9.37
C ARG A 89 -8.76 0.06 -9.89
N PHE A 90 -8.04 -0.13 -11.00
CA PHE A 90 -7.32 0.93 -11.68
C PHE A 90 -7.59 0.88 -13.18
N ASP A 91 -7.96 2.01 -13.78
CA ASP A 91 -8.24 2.16 -15.21
C ASP A 91 -7.25 3.17 -15.82
N LEU A 92 -6.32 2.68 -16.64
CA LEU A 92 -5.28 3.52 -17.27
C LEU A 92 -5.85 4.71 -18.05
N SER A 93 -7.05 4.59 -18.63
CA SER A 93 -7.65 5.66 -19.45
C SER A 93 -8.30 6.76 -18.61
N ARG A 94 -8.62 6.49 -17.34
CA ARG A 94 -9.34 7.41 -16.45
C ARG A 94 -8.48 7.89 -15.29
N ASP A 95 -7.58 7.04 -14.81
CA ASP A 95 -6.89 7.20 -13.54
C ASP A 95 -5.44 7.69 -13.71
N LEU A 96 -4.95 7.79 -14.95
CA LEU A 96 -3.69 8.46 -15.31
C LEU A 96 -3.88 9.90 -15.81
N VAL A 97 -5.12 10.36 -15.93
CA VAL A 97 -5.40 11.69 -16.51
C VAL A 97 -5.27 12.76 -15.44
N VAL A 98 -4.26 13.62 -15.57
CA VAL A 98 -4.16 14.87 -14.83
C VAL A 98 -4.95 15.92 -15.60
N SER A 99 -6.07 16.40 -15.04
CA SER A 99 -6.75 17.59 -15.54
C SER A 99 -6.12 18.86 -14.98
#